data_AF-A0A9P5QY04-F1
#
_entry.id   AF-A0A9P5QY04-F1
#
_cell.length_a   1.000
_cell.length_b   1.000
_cell.length_c   1.000
_cell.angle_alpha   90.00
_cell.angle_beta   90.00
_cell.angle_gamma   90.00
#
_symmetry.space_group_name_H-M   'P 1'
#
loop_
_entity.id
_entity.type
_entity.pdbx_description
1 polymer ?
#
loop_
_entity_poly.entity_id
_entity_poly.type
_entity_poly.pdbx_seq_one_letter_code
_entity_poly.pdbx_strand_id
1 'polypeptide(L)'
;VVAFFDIIHLLWSAVVEMVITIVLLYKEVRYTIFASIGVVAVMFFISGLISPFQGKNQKASMKASDKRMKIINELVREIKSVKLYGWEEYFIKKISEARDEQLMYARLFFSWVTLFATIVNMITPFVVFVTLAVYGVVAPADAPLDSRRIFTTITLINMLQSPLGQLSNSMSAIVT
;
A
#
# COMPACT_ATOMS: atom_id res chain seq x y z
N VAL A 1 -0.82 26.24 5.74
CA VAL A 1 0.51 26.89 5.65
C VAL A 1 1.61 25.98 6.20
N VAL A 2 1.56 25.56 7.48
CA VAL A 2 2.57 24.63 8.06
C VAL A 2 2.69 23.32 7.25
N ALA A 3 1.56 22.63 7.01
CA ALA A 3 1.54 21.39 6.21
C ALA A 3 2.10 21.54 4.78
N PHE A 4 2.04 22.74 4.19
CA PHE A 4 2.58 22.99 2.86
C PHE A 4 4.11 23.04 2.87
N PHE A 5 4.69 23.69 3.89
CA PHE A 5 6.14 23.69 4.08
C PHE A 5 6.67 22.28 4.39
N ASP A 6 5.92 21.49 5.15
CA ASP A 6 6.28 20.09 5.45
C ASP A 6 6.33 19.24 4.17
N ILE A 7 5.32 19.37 3.29
CA ILE A 7 5.29 18.63 2.01
C ILE A 7 6.47 19.02 1.12
N ILE A 8 6.77 20.31 0.99
CA ILE A 8 7.93 20.76 0.19
C ILE A 8 9.22 20.19 0.76
N HIS A 9 9.39 20.24 2.09
CA HIS A 9 10.58 19.72 2.76
C HIS A 9 10.74 18.21 2.51
N LEU A 10 9.66 17.44 2.67
CA LEU A 10 9.64 16.00 2.40
C LEU A 10 9.98 15.70 0.94
N LEU A 11 9.46 16.49 -0.01
CA LEU A 11 9.63 16.25 -1.44
C LEU A 11 11.09 16.40 -1.87
N TRP A 12 11.76 17.52 -1.54
CA TRP A 12 13.17 17.69 -1.93
C TRP A 12 14.10 16.77 -1.13
N SER A 13 13.83 16.56 0.16
CA SER A 13 14.62 15.64 1.00
C SER A 13 14.57 14.21 0.46
N ALA A 14 13.39 13.72 0.07
CA ALA A 14 13.22 12.37 -0.48
C ALA A 14 13.97 12.19 -1.81
N VAL A 15 13.99 13.20 -2.67
CA VAL A 15 14.75 13.16 -3.93
C VAL A 15 16.26 13.08 -3.66
N VAL A 16 16.77 13.90 -2.75
CA VAL A 16 18.19 13.88 -2.38
C VAL A 16 18.59 12.54 -1.77
N GLU A 17 17.79 12.02 -0.84
CA GLU A 17 18.00 10.71 -0.21
C GLU A 17 18.01 9.57 -1.24
N MET A 18 17.08 9.59 -2.20
CA MET A 18 17.01 8.61 -3.27
C MET A 18 18.26 8.61 -4.14
N VAL A 19 18.72 9.79 -4.59
CA VAL A 19 19.91 9.92 -5.43
C VAL A 19 21.15 9.40 -4.70
N ILE A 20 21.35 9.79 -3.44
CA ILE A 20 22.50 9.33 -2.63
C ILE A 20 22.47 7.81 -2.47
N THR A 21 21.31 7.25 -2.14
CA THR A 21 21.14 5.81 -1.91
C THR A 21 21.40 5.01 -3.19
N ILE A 22 20.92 5.47 -4.35
CA ILE A 22 21.16 4.82 -5.65
C ILE A 22 22.66 4.86 -6.00
N VAL A 23 23.34 5.98 -5.78
CA VAL A 23 24.78 6.12 -6.07
C VAL A 23 25.60 5.17 -5.18
N LEU A 24 25.27 5.06 -3.89
CA LEU A 24 25.93 4.13 -2.98
C LEU A 24 25.65 2.67 -3.35
N LEU A 25 24.42 2.34 -3.72
CA LEU A 25 24.05 1.00 -4.16
C LEU A 25 24.81 0.60 -5.42
N TYR A 26 24.99 1.53 -6.37
CA TYR A 26 25.79 1.29 -7.57
C TYR A 26 27.26 1.03 -7.27
N LYS A 27 27.82 1.70 -6.26
CA LYS A 27 29.19 1.44 -5.81
C LYS A 27 29.35 0.05 -5.19
N GLU A 28 28.35 -0.43 -4.46
CA GLU A 28 28.41 -1.74 -3.79
C GLU A 28 28.15 -2.92 -4.74
N VAL A 29 27.14 -2.84 -5.61
CA VAL A 29 26.64 -3.99 -6.40
C VAL A 29 26.84 -3.84 -7.92
N ARG A 30 27.37 -2.70 -8.38
CA ARG A 30 27.73 -2.42 -9.78
C ARG A 30 26.61 -2.80 -10.77
N TYR A 31 26.90 -3.67 -11.74
CA TYR A 31 25.99 -4.05 -12.82
C TYR A 31 24.80 -4.91 -12.36
N THR A 32 24.84 -5.50 -11.17
CA THR A 32 23.76 -6.38 -10.70
C THR A 32 22.46 -5.62 -10.42
N ILE A 33 22.51 -4.29 -10.31
CA ILE A 33 21.32 -3.43 -10.16
C ILE A 33 20.30 -3.63 -11.29
N PHE A 34 20.74 -3.97 -12.51
CA PHE A 34 19.80 -4.22 -13.61
C PHE A 34 18.87 -5.41 -13.34
N ALA A 35 19.33 -6.43 -12.61
CA ALA A 35 18.47 -7.54 -12.19
C ALA A 35 17.42 -7.06 -11.17
N SER A 36 17.83 -6.22 -10.22
CA SER A 36 16.95 -5.58 -9.24
C SER A 36 15.86 -4.75 -9.91
N ILE A 37 16.22 -3.96 -10.93
CA ILE A 37 15.28 -3.14 -11.71
C ILE A 37 14.25 -4.02 -12.42
N GLY A 38 14.67 -5.16 -12.99
CA GLY A 38 13.77 -6.13 -13.60
C GLY A 38 12.72 -6.66 -12.61
N VAL A 39 13.15 -7.04 -11.40
CA VAL A 39 12.23 -7.51 -10.34
C VAL A 39 11.25 -6.42 -9.93
N VAL A 40 11.72 -5.19 -9.73
CA VAL A 40 10.86 -4.05 -9.38
C VAL A 40 9.83 -3.80 -10.48
N ALA A 41 10.23 -3.85 -11.76
CA ALA A 41 9.32 -3.67 -12.88
C ALA A 41 8.23 -4.75 -12.89
N VAL A 42 8.59 -6.03 -12.77
CA VAL A 42 7.64 -7.15 -12.72
C VAL A 42 6.68 -7.01 -11.54
N MET A 43 7.19 -6.70 -10.35
CA MET A 43 6.35 -6.51 -9.17
C MET A 43 5.41 -5.31 -9.31
N PHE A 44 5.87 -4.23 -9.92
CA PHE A 44 5.02 -3.06 -10.22
C PHE A 44 3.86 -3.44 -11.16
N PHE A 45 4.11 -4.22 -12.20
CA PHE A 45 3.05 -4.74 -13.08
C PHE A 45 2.04 -5.61 -12.32
N ILE A 46 2.51 -6.52 -11.46
CA ILE A 46 1.65 -7.38 -10.65
C ILE A 46 0.75 -6.55 -9.72
N SER A 47 1.33 -5.58 -9.01
CA SER A 47 0.59 -4.65 -8.16
C SER A 47 -0.44 -3.84 -8.96
N GLY A 48 -0.08 -3.40 -10.16
CA GLY A 48 -0.98 -2.69 -11.08
C GLY A 48 -2.21 -3.50 -11.50
N LEU A 49 -2.07 -4.82 -11.66
CA LEU A 49 -3.19 -5.71 -12.00
C LEU A 49 -4.19 -5.90 -10.84
N ILE A 50 -3.72 -5.80 -9.58
CA ILE A 50 -4.53 -6.00 -8.38
C ILE A 50 -5.30 -4.72 -7.99
N SER A 51 -4.72 -3.55 -8.27
CA SER A 51 -5.27 -2.24 -7.90
C SER A 51 -6.76 -2.02 -8.30
N PRO A 52 -7.22 -2.39 -9.52
CA PRO A 52 -8.62 -2.23 -9.90
C PRO A 52 -9.60 -3.04 -9.04
N PHE A 53 -9.18 -4.22 -8.56
CA PHE A 53 -10.02 -5.06 -7.70
C PHE A 53 -10.21 -4.44 -6.32
N GLN A 54 -9.14 -3.86 -5.76
CA GLN A 54 -9.19 -3.10 -4.51
C GLN A 54 -10.19 -1.94 -4.63
N GLY A 55 -10.13 -1.16 -5.71
CA GLY A 55 -11.04 -0.04 -5.95
C GLY A 55 -12.51 -0.47 -6.12
N LYS A 56 -12.77 -1.60 -6.79
CA LYS A 56 -14.13 -2.17 -6.90
C LYS A 56 -14.68 -2.56 -5.53
N ASN A 57 -13.86 -3.21 -4.71
CA ASN A 57 -14.28 -3.68 -3.40
C ASN A 57 -14.46 -2.53 -2.38
N GLN A 58 -13.65 -1.47 -2.50
CA GLN A 58 -13.83 -0.23 -1.76
C GLN A 58 -15.19 0.40 -2.06
N LYS A 59 -15.53 0.55 -3.35
CA LYS A 59 -16.83 1.10 -3.78
C LYS A 59 -18.00 0.24 -3.28
N ALA A 60 -17.89 -1.08 -3.32
CA ALA A 60 -18.92 -1.97 -2.80
C ALA A 60 -19.12 -1.79 -1.28
N SER A 61 -18.03 -1.69 -0.52
CA SER A 61 -18.08 -1.41 0.93
C SER A 61 -18.74 -0.07 1.24
N MET A 62 -18.43 0.98 0.48
CA MET A 62 -19.07 2.30 0.60
C MET A 62 -20.57 2.24 0.33
N LYS A 63 -20.99 1.60 -0.76
CA LYS A 63 -22.41 1.44 -1.11
C LYS A 63 -23.20 0.70 -0.01
N ALA A 64 -22.63 -0.34 0.58
CA ALA A 64 -23.27 -1.06 1.68
C ALA A 64 -23.40 -0.18 2.94
N SER A 65 -22.40 0.66 3.21
CA SER A 65 -22.46 1.66 4.29
C SER A 65 -23.55 2.71 4.06
N ASP A 66 -23.67 3.22 2.83
CA ASP A 66 -24.70 4.19 2.44
C ASP A 66 -26.11 3.60 2.55
N LYS A 67 -26.29 2.34 2.13
CA LYS A 67 -27.56 1.60 2.28
C LYS A 67 -27.99 1.51 3.74
N ARG A 68 -27.07 1.15 4.64
CA ARG A 68 -27.34 1.10 6.09
C ARG A 68 -27.72 2.49 6.63
N MET A 69 -26.95 3.51 6.25
CA MET A 69 -27.19 4.89 6.70
C MET A 69 -28.56 5.40 6.23
N LYS A 70 -28.96 5.06 5.00
CA LYS A 70 -30.27 5.39 4.47
C LYS A 70 -31.40 4.80 5.30
N ILE A 71 -31.31 3.51 5.69
CA ILE A 71 -32.32 2.86 6.52
C ILE A 71 -32.41 3.52 7.90
N ILE A 72 -31.27 3.84 8.52
CA ILE A 72 -31.23 4.54 9.81
C ILE A 72 -31.86 5.93 9.68
N ASN A 73 -31.56 6.67 8.62
CA ASN A 73 -32.16 7.99 8.39
C ASN A 73 -33.68 7.91 8.18
N GLU A 74 -34.19 6.91 7.45
CA GLU A 74 -35.63 6.67 7.29
C GLU A 74 -36.31 6.36 8.63
N LEU A 75 -35.70 5.48 9.44
CA LEU A 75 -36.18 5.15 10.78
C LEU A 75 -36.26 6.38 11.69
N VAL A 76 -35.20 7.19 11.74
CA VAL A 76 -35.13 8.38 12.60
C VAL A 76 -36.15 9.43 12.15
N ARG A 77 -36.36 9.60 10.84
CA ARG A 77 -37.33 10.56 10.31
C ARG A 77 -38.78 10.18 10.68
N GLU A 78 -39.11 8.89 10.64
CA GLU A 78 -40.47 8.38 10.90
C GLU A 78 -40.65 7.74 12.30
N ILE A 79 -39.81 8.10 13.27
CA ILE A 79 -39.70 7.38 14.55
C ILE A 79 -41.01 7.32 15.35
N LYS A 80 -41.84 8.37 15.27
CA LYS A 80 -43.16 8.41 15.93
C LYS A 80 -44.09 7.34 15.39
N SER A 81 -44.15 7.19 14.07
CA SER A 81 -44.96 6.18 13.39
C SER A 81 -44.48 4.77 13.74
N VAL A 82 -43.17 4.55 13.74
CA VAL A 82 -42.58 3.24 14.10
C VAL A 82 -42.94 2.82 15.52
N LYS A 83 -42.88 3.76 16.48
CA LYS A 83 -43.28 3.52 17.88
C LYS A 83 -44.79 3.27 18.03
N LEU A 84 -45.61 4.01 17.30
CA LEU A 84 -47.09 3.87 17.34
C LEU A 84 -47.56 2.50 16.85
N TYR A 85 -46.92 1.96 15.80
CA TYR A 85 -47.28 0.66 15.22
C TYR A 85 -46.49 -0.53 15.79
N GLY A 86 -45.55 -0.30 16.71
CA GLY A 86 -44.71 -1.35 17.29
C GLY A 86 -43.75 -2.02 16.28
N TRP A 87 -43.32 -1.30 15.23
CA TRP A 87 -42.47 -1.86 14.15
C TRP A 87 -40.97 -1.92 14.48
N GLU A 88 -40.59 -1.79 15.75
CA GLU A 88 -39.19 -1.71 16.18
C GLU A 88 -38.39 -2.94 15.78
N GLU A 89 -38.92 -4.14 16.03
CA GLU A 89 -38.25 -5.40 15.71
C GLU A 89 -38.03 -5.56 14.20
N TYR A 90 -38.98 -5.11 13.38
CA TYR A 90 -38.84 -5.13 11.92
C TYR A 90 -37.66 -4.27 11.45
N PHE A 91 -37.54 -3.04 11.96
CA PHE A 91 -36.43 -2.16 11.61
C PHE A 91 -35.09 -2.64 12.16
N ILE A 92 -35.06 -3.20 13.38
CA ILE A 92 -33.85 -3.81 13.94
C ILE A 92 -33.36 -4.94 13.05
N LYS A 93 -34.25 -5.86 12.64
CA LYS A 93 -33.89 -6.96 11.73
C LYS A 93 -33.37 -6.44 10.39
N LYS A 94 -34.06 -5.46 9.78
CA LYS A 94 -33.65 -4.84 8.51
C LYS A 94 -32.28 -4.16 8.60
N ILE A 95 -31.96 -3.49 9.71
CA ILE A 95 -30.65 -2.87 9.94
C ILE A 95 -29.58 -3.96 10.15
N SER A 96 -29.89 -5.05 10.87
CA SER A 96 -28.97 -6.17 11.08
C SER A 96 -28.58 -6.83 9.75
N GLU A 97 -29.55 -7.10 8.88
CA GLU A 97 -29.29 -7.66 7.54
C GLU A 97 -28.39 -6.74 6.70
N ALA A 98 -28.64 -5.43 6.74
CA ALA A 98 -27.79 -4.45 6.07
C ALA A 98 -26.38 -4.36 6.69
N ARG A 99 -26.24 -4.60 8.00
CA ARG A 99 -24.96 -4.65 8.71
C ARG A 99 -24.16 -5.89 8.31
N ASP A 100 -24.79 -7.04 8.16
CA ASP A 100 -24.12 -8.27 7.73
C ASP A 100 -23.55 -8.14 6.31
N GLU A 101 -24.33 -7.56 5.40
CA GLU A 101 -23.90 -7.22 4.05
C GLU A 101 -22.71 -6.24 4.08
N GLN A 102 -22.78 -5.18 4.90
CA GLN A 102 -21.68 -4.23 5.08
C GLN A 102 -20.41 -4.93 5.60
N LEU A 103 -20.53 -5.81 6.60
CA LEU A 103 -19.40 -6.54 7.18
C LEU A 103 -18.78 -7.52 6.20
N MET A 104 -19.57 -8.14 5.32
CA MET A 104 -19.06 -8.98 4.25
C MET A 104 -18.18 -8.18 3.28
N TYR A 105 -18.68 -7.07 2.74
CA TYR A 105 -17.91 -6.24 1.82
C TYR A 105 -16.71 -5.55 2.48
N ALA A 106 -16.84 -5.14 3.74
CA ALA A 106 -15.72 -4.60 4.51
C ALA A 106 -14.61 -5.63 4.71
N ARG A 107 -14.95 -6.87 5.10
CA ARG A 107 -13.96 -7.96 5.24
C ARG A 107 -13.24 -8.27 3.93
N LEU A 108 -13.99 -8.34 2.83
CA LEU A 108 -13.41 -8.50 1.50
C LEU A 108 -12.46 -7.35 1.15
N PHE A 109 -12.85 -6.11 1.44
CA PHE A 109 -12.03 -4.93 1.15
C PHE A 109 -10.73 -4.95 1.96
N PHE A 110 -10.82 -5.20 3.27
CA PHE A 110 -9.65 -5.33 4.13
C PHE A 110 -8.75 -6.49 3.70
N SER A 111 -9.30 -7.62 3.28
CA SER A 111 -8.52 -8.74 2.74
C SER A 111 -7.71 -8.31 1.52
N TRP A 112 -8.34 -7.64 0.54
CA TRP A 112 -7.66 -7.12 -0.64
C TRP A 112 -6.57 -6.08 -0.31
N VAL A 113 -6.85 -5.18 0.63
CA VAL A 113 -5.87 -4.19 1.10
C VAL A 113 -4.67 -4.88 1.74
N THR A 114 -4.90 -5.87 2.60
CA THR A 114 -3.84 -6.64 3.28
C THR A 114 -3.01 -7.46 2.28
N LEU A 115 -3.66 -8.09 1.30
CA LEU A 115 -2.95 -8.83 0.24
C LEU A 115 -2.05 -7.90 -0.58
N PHE A 116 -2.58 -6.75 -1.00
CA PHE A 116 -1.81 -5.75 -1.74
C PHE A 116 -0.62 -5.23 -0.91
N ALA A 117 -0.86 -4.87 0.36
CA ALA A 117 0.19 -4.42 1.26
C ALA A 117 1.27 -5.49 1.46
N THR A 118 0.88 -6.76 1.61
CA THR A 118 1.83 -7.87 1.76
C THR A 118 2.70 -8.03 0.51
N ILE A 119 2.11 -7.96 -0.69
CA ILE A 119 2.85 -8.05 -1.95
C ILE A 119 3.87 -6.92 -2.07
N VAL A 120 3.45 -5.68 -1.79
CA VAL A 120 4.34 -4.51 -1.86
C VAL A 120 5.48 -4.64 -0.85
N ASN A 121 5.21 -5.08 0.37
CA ASN A 121 6.24 -5.30 1.40
C ASN A 121 7.20 -6.46 1.04
N MET A 122 6.74 -7.44 0.26
CA MET A 122 7.58 -8.55 -0.22
C MET A 122 8.53 -8.13 -1.36
N ILE A 123 8.29 -7.02 -2.06
CA ILE A 123 9.17 -6.57 -3.16
C ILE A 123 10.62 -6.44 -2.68
N THR A 124 10.82 -5.83 -1.52
CA THR A 124 12.15 -5.57 -0.97
C THR A 124 12.97 -6.83 -0.70
N PRO A 125 12.53 -7.78 0.15
CA PRO A 125 13.33 -8.98 0.40
C PRO A 125 13.57 -9.78 -0.88
N PHE A 126 12.64 -9.78 -1.83
CA PHE A 126 12.86 -10.38 -3.15
C PHE A 126 13.93 -9.66 -3.97
N VAL A 127 13.91 -8.33 -4.02
CA VAL A 127 14.92 -7.53 -4.71
C VAL A 127 16.29 -7.77 -4.09
N VAL A 128 16.42 -7.74 -2.77
CA VAL A 128 17.65 -8.07 -2.04
C VAL A 128 18.14 -9.47 -2.43
N PHE A 129 17.26 -10.48 -2.35
CA PHE A 129 17.61 -11.87 -2.63
C PHE A 129 18.14 -12.04 -4.05
N VAL A 130 17.42 -11.53 -5.06
CA VAL A 130 17.84 -11.61 -6.47
C VAL A 130 19.14 -10.85 -6.71
N THR A 131 19.28 -9.67 -6.10
CA THR A 131 20.50 -8.84 -6.23
C THR A 131 21.73 -9.57 -5.69
N LEU A 132 21.63 -10.17 -4.50
CA LEU A 132 22.75 -10.91 -3.91
C LEU A 132 23.01 -12.24 -4.63
N ALA A 133 21.96 -12.94 -5.06
CA ALA A 133 22.10 -14.19 -5.81
C ALA A 133 22.80 -13.97 -7.16
N VAL A 134 22.39 -12.96 -7.93
CA VAL A 134 23.01 -12.62 -9.21
C VAL A 134 24.44 -12.13 -8.99
N TYR A 135 24.69 -11.32 -7.95
CA TYR A 135 26.04 -10.88 -7.62
C TYR A 135 26.93 -12.08 -7.23
N GLY A 136 26.40 -13.10 -6.56
CA GLY A 136 27.15 -14.33 -6.24
C GLY A 136 27.60 -15.14 -7.45
N VAL A 137 26.84 -15.09 -8.54
CA VAL A 137 27.17 -15.81 -9.77
C VAL A 137 28.11 -15.00 -10.68
N VAL A 138 27.94 -13.67 -10.70
CA VAL A 138 28.66 -12.76 -11.62
C VAL A 138 29.87 -12.10 -10.95
N ALA A 139 30.04 -12.25 -9.63
CA ALA A 139 31.11 -11.58 -8.88
C ALA A 139 32.50 -11.91 -9.47
N PRO A 140 33.28 -10.89 -9.83
CA PRO A 140 34.65 -11.11 -10.25
C PRO A 140 35.52 -11.53 -9.05
N ALA A 141 36.58 -12.30 -9.30
CA ALA A 141 37.41 -12.95 -8.27
C ALA A 141 38.11 -11.97 -7.31
N ASP A 142 38.24 -10.70 -7.71
CA ASP A 142 38.78 -9.58 -6.95
C ASP A 142 37.78 -8.97 -5.95
N ALA A 143 36.50 -9.30 -6.05
CA ALA A 143 35.43 -8.70 -5.26
C ALA A 143 34.38 -9.72 -4.78
N PRO A 144 34.76 -10.71 -3.94
CA PRO A 144 33.82 -11.72 -3.45
C PRO A 144 32.68 -11.13 -2.62
N LEU A 145 31.63 -11.93 -2.45
CA LEU A 145 30.51 -11.65 -1.55
C LEU A 145 30.98 -11.75 -0.10
N ASP A 146 31.22 -10.59 0.50
CA ASP A 146 31.55 -10.48 1.92
C ASP A 146 30.30 -10.08 2.72
N SER A 147 30.26 -10.51 3.99
CA SER A 147 29.20 -10.21 4.95
C SER A 147 28.95 -8.70 5.03
N ARG A 148 30.02 -7.89 5.03
CA ARG A 148 29.93 -6.43 5.00
C ARG A 148 29.09 -5.91 3.83
N ARG A 149 29.29 -6.45 2.63
CA ARG A 149 28.56 -6.02 1.42
C ARG A 149 27.10 -6.45 1.45
N ILE A 150 26.83 -7.65 1.95
CA ILE A 150 25.47 -8.17 2.12
C ILE A 150 24.66 -7.23 3.01
N PHE A 151 25.16 -6.94 4.21
CA PHE A 151 24.47 -6.06 5.15
C PHE A 151 24.34 -4.63 4.61
N THR A 152 25.40 -4.09 3.99
CA THR A 152 25.36 -2.75 3.39
C THR A 152 24.31 -2.65 2.29
N THR A 153 24.23 -3.67 1.41
CA THR A 153 23.25 -3.73 0.32
C THR A 153 21.82 -3.82 0.85
N ILE A 154 21.58 -4.68 1.85
CA ILE A 154 20.27 -4.79 2.51
C ILE A 154 19.84 -3.45 3.10
N THR A 155 20.74 -2.78 3.83
CA THR A 155 20.47 -1.49 4.43
C THR A 155 20.18 -0.42 3.37
N LEU A 156 20.97 -0.33 2.30
CA LEU A 156 20.75 0.63 1.21
C LEU A 156 19.40 0.41 0.51
N ILE A 157 19.03 -0.84 0.22
CA ILE A 157 17.73 -1.15 -0.39
C ILE A 157 16.57 -0.79 0.56
N ASN A 158 16.71 -1.03 1.86
CA ASN A 158 15.71 -0.60 2.85
C ASN A 158 15.60 0.92 2.96
N MET A 159 16.73 1.64 2.93
CA MET A 159 16.75 3.11 2.94
C MET A 159 16.05 3.69 1.72
N LEU A 160 16.10 3.02 0.56
CA LEU A 160 15.42 3.48 -0.66
C LEU A 160 13.89 3.45 -0.56
N GLN A 161 13.30 2.60 0.28
CA GLN A 161 11.84 2.51 0.42
C GLN A 161 11.22 3.74 1.09
N SER A 162 11.90 4.26 2.11
CA SER A 162 11.44 5.41 2.89
C SER A 162 11.12 6.62 1.99
N PRO A 163 12.05 7.12 1.13
CA PRO A 163 11.79 8.26 0.26
C PRO A 163 10.76 7.93 -0.84
N LEU A 164 10.70 6.70 -1.34
CA LEU A 164 9.67 6.30 -2.31
C LEU A 164 8.25 6.37 -1.73
N GLY A 165 8.08 5.91 -0.48
CA GLY A 165 6.80 6.04 0.24
C GLY A 165 6.42 7.50 0.50
N GLN A 166 7.38 8.32 0.91
CA GLN A 166 7.17 9.75 1.15
C GLN A 166 6.77 10.51 -0.13
N LEU A 167 7.41 10.20 -1.27
CA LEU A 167 7.06 10.77 -2.56
C LEU A 167 5.64 10.37 -3.00
N SER A 168 5.27 9.09 -2.85
CA SER A 168 3.93 8.62 -3.17
C SER A 168 2.84 9.36 -2.37
N ASN A 169 3.06 9.50 -1.06
CA ASN A 169 2.13 10.19 -0.17
C ASN A 169 2.03 11.69 -0.51
N SER A 170 3.16 12.33 -0.81
CA SER A 170 3.21 13.75 -1.19
C SER A 170 2.49 14.01 -2.52
N MET A 171 2.64 13.12 -3.51
CA MET A 171 1.92 13.22 -4.78
C MET A 171 0.41 13.05 -4.59
N SER A 172 -0.03 12.11 -3.74
CA SER A 172 -1.45 11.97 -3.40
C SER A 172 -2.02 13.22 -2.71
N ALA A 173 -1.23 13.87 -1.86
CA ALA A 173 -1.62 15.07 -1.12
C ALA A 173 -1.68 16.33 -1.99
N ILE A 174 -0.95 16.39 -3.10
CA ILE A 174 -1.01 17.51 -4.06
C ILE A 174 -2.23 17.37 -5.00
N VAL A 175 -2.63 16.13 -5.31
CA VAL A 175 -3.76 15.83 -6.21
C VAL A 175 -5.13 15.94 -5.50
N THR A 176 -5.15 15.86 -4.16
CA THR A 176 -6.37 15.98 -3.33
C THR A 176 -6.55 17.40 -2.83
#